data_AF-A0A2K8NQN4-F1
#
_entry.id   AF-A0A2K8NQN4-F1
#
_cell.length_a   1.000
_cell.length_b   1.000
_cell.length_c   1.000
_cell.angle_alpha   90.00
_cell.angle_beta   90.00
_cell.angle_gamma   90.00
#
_symmetry.space_group_name_H-M   'P 1'
#
loop_
_entity.id
_entity.type
_entity.pdbx_description
1 polymer ?
#
loop_
_entity_poly.entity_id
_entity_poly.type
_entity_poly.pdbx_seq_one_letter_code
_entity_poly.pdbx_strand_id
1 'polypeptide(L)'
;MLKFIPKSINLAYFRNWSFLYKLFFGLFIIALILGSYIENMIDLAHLNHDVELWIKSLEAQDLTLDSFLQEYQQTFGQRSNHSWISIYPDYVLQNQTNDGPIKIATLISNAKYGSYTIAFFSYFTTISNFSIGLWFLYAAIRPQNEGKKGYLGYSSTLILTTYITITMLIWLGLLLPTNLSSGTVMSAKDWFTGLMQHLILPLAFIGYVCFTFKSEKLLTTHQYMKKEWWKVFFLLLGYGLYCLIRGEIRYRTNQPSDTLYPYFFFRIHEAKVMGLPGFAWFMIAILLIAAIAFGFSISYNFIQTKRFPQYLVLEENKNEIKNKV
;
A
#
# COMPACT_ATOMS: atom_id res chain seq x y z
N MET A 1 5.00 -35.65 4.76
CA MET A 1 5.30 -34.21 4.61
C MET A 1 5.27 -33.48 5.98
N LEU A 2 5.75 -34.10 7.07
CA LEU A 2 5.78 -33.53 8.44
C LEU A 2 7.02 -34.06 9.21
N LYS A 3 8.23 -33.74 8.73
CA LYS A 3 9.48 -33.85 9.52
C LYS A 3 9.98 -32.44 9.82
N PHE A 4 9.25 -31.69 10.64
CA PHE A 4 9.58 -30.30 10.97
C PHE A 4 9.46 -29.97 12.46
N ILE A 5 9.65 -30.95 13.34
CA ILE A 5 9.85 -30.66 14.76
C ILE A 5 11.37 -30.70 14.99
N PRO A 6 12.05 -29.55 15.09
CA PRO A 6 13.48 -29.54 15.42
C PRO A 6 13.71 -30.22 16.77
N LYS A 7 14.70 -31.12 16.80
CA LYS A 7 15.23 -31.74 18.02
C LYS A 7 15.64 -30.61 18.99
N SER A 8 14.88 -30.48 20.08
CA SER A 8 15.00 -29.46 21.15
C SER A 8 14.90 -28.00 20.69
N ILE A 9 13.84 -27.33 21.13
CA ILE A 9 13.71 -25.87 21.05
C ILE A 9 14.82 -25.26 21.92
N ASN A 10 15.83 -24.66 21.29
CA ASN A 10 16.88 -23.96 22.02
C ASN A 10 16.29 -22.66 22.61
N LEU A 11 15.98 -22.66 23.91
CA LEU A 11 15.44 -21.50 24.61
C LEU A 11 16.34 -20.26 24.50
N ALA A 12 17.66 -20.43 24.29
CA ALA A 12 18.57 -19.31 24.08
C ALA A 12 18.26 -18.54 22.78
N TYR A 13 17.67 -19.19 21.78
CA TYR A 13 17.26 -18.52 20.53
C TYR A 13 16.15 -17.50 20.76
N PHE A 14 15.17 -17.80 21.62
CA PHE A 14 14.07 -16.88 21.93
C PHE A 14 14.53 -15.66 22.74
N ARG A 15 15.69 -15.74 23.37
CA ARG A 15 16.33 -14.63 24.08
C ARG A 15 17.30 -13.84 23.19
N ASN A 16 17.51 -14.27 21.94
CA ASN A 16 18.36 -13.55 21.00
C ASN A 16 17.68 -12.23 20.59
N TRP A 17 18.38 -11.11 20.76
CA TRP A 17 17.85 -9.79 20.43
C TRP A 17 17.38 -9.68 18.97
N SER A 18 18.07 -10.34 18.02
CA SER A 18 17.73 -10.31 16.59
C SER A 18 16.41 -11.02 16.33
N PHE A 19 16.16 -12.15 17.03
CA PHE A 19 14.88 -12.83 16.98
C PHE A 19 13.76 -11.95 17.52
N LEU A 20 13.96 -11.37 18.71
CA LEU A 20 12.96 -10.50 19.35
C LEU A 20 12.66 -9.26 18.52
N TYR A 21 13.69 -8.63 17.93
CA TYR A 21 13.55 -7.50 17.03
C TYR A 21 12.65 -7.84 15.83
N LYS A 22 12.99 -8.90 15.10
CA LYS A 22 12.24 -9.36 13.93
C LYS A 22 10.80 -9.73 14.29
N LEU A 23 10.62 -10.48 15.38
CA LEU A 23 9.30 -10.89 15.83
C LEU A 23 8.43 -9.69 16.22
N PHE A 24 8.98 -8.77 17.02
CA PHE A 24 8.27 -7.57 17.47
C PHE A 24 7.85 -6.70 16.29
N PHE A 25 8.79 -6.30 15.42
CA PHE A 25 8.47 -5.44 14.28
C PHE A 25 7.56 -6.14 13.27
N GLY A 26 7.78 -7.44 13.01
CA GLY A 26 6.91 -8.23 12.14
C GLY A 26 5.46 -8.27 12.64
N LEU A 27 5.25 -8.61 13.92
CA LEU A 27 3.91 -8.64 14.51
C LEU A 27 3.29 -7.24 14.59
N PHE A 28 4.06 -6.22 14.97
CA PHE A 28 3.58 -4.85 15.08
C PHE A 28 3.12 -4.28 13.74
N ILE A 29 3.88 -4.50 12.66
CA ILE A 29 3.49 -4.07 11.30
C ILE A 29 2.17 -4.72 10.90
N ILE A 30 2.05 -6.05 11.07
CA ILE A 30 0.83 -6.78 10.67
C ILE A 30 -0.37 -6.34 11.51
N ALA A 31 -0.19 -6.22 12.83
CA ALA A 31 -1.24 -5.74 13.73
C ALA A 31 -1.68 -4.31 13.38
N LEU A 32 -0.75 -3.41 13.03
CA LEU A 32 -1.05 -2.03 12.66
C LEU A 32 -1.84 -1.95 11.35
N ILE A 33 -1.46 -2.73 10.32
CA ILE A 33 -2.18 -2.78 9.04
C ILE A 33 -3.58 -3.38 9.23
N LEU A 34 -3.68 -4.54 9.88
CA LEU A 34 -4.95 -5.22 10.09
C LEU A 34 -5.86 -4.42 11.03
N GLY A 35 -5.31 -3.80 12.07
CA GLY A 35 -6.04 -2.92 12.97
C GLY A 35 -6.61 -1.71 12.22
N SER A 36 -5.80 -1.05 11.38
CA SER A 36 -6.27 0.05 10.54
C SER A 36 -7.38 -0.40 9.58
N TYR A 37 -7.25 -1.59 8.98
CA TYR A 37 -8.27 -2.15 8.10
C TYR A 37 -9.59 -2.44 8.84
N ILE A 38 -9.52 -3.13 9.98
CA ILE A 38 -10.69 -3.48 10.80
C ILE A 38 -11.41 -2.24 11.29
N GLU A 39 -10.67 -1.24 11.77
CA GLU A 39 -11.25 0.03 12.20
C GLU A 39 -12.02 0.70 11.07
N ASN A 40 -11.42 0.82 9.88
CA ASN A 40 -12.11 1.39 8.73
C ASN A 40 -13.35 0.59 8.31
N MET A 41 -13.34 -0.74 8.46
CA MET A 41 -14.52 -1.58 8.24
C MET A 41 -15.64 -1.27 9.24
N ILE A 42 -15.29 -1.07 10.51
CA ILE A 42 -16.22 -0.71 11.58
C ILE A 42 -16.81 0.68 11.31
N ASP A 43 -15.96 1.66 10.94
CA ASP A 43 -16.41 3.01 10.58
C ASP A 43 -17.36 2.99 9.38
N LEU A 44 -17.05 2.18 8.37
CA LEU A 44 -17.93 2.00 7.21
C LEU A 44 -19.27 1.36 7.60
N ALA A 45 -19.27 0.40 8.53
CA ALA A 45 -20.50 -0.22 9.03
C ALA A 45 -21.35 0.77 9.83
N HIS A 46 -20.74 1.56 10.71
CA HIS A 46 -21.43 2.63 11.45
C HIS A 46 -22.00 3.67 10.50
N LEU A 47 -21.22 4.12 9.52
CA LEU A 47 -21.70 5.07 8.51
C LEU A 47 -22.91 4.51 7.73
N ASN A 48 -22.87 3.25 7.31
CA ASN A 48 -24.00 2.64 6.62
C ASN A 48 -25.25 2.60 7.51
N HIS A 49 -25.09 2.23 8.78
CA HIS A 49 -26.20 2.23 9.74
C HIS A 49 -26.78 3.64 9.95
N ASP A 50 -25.93 4.66 10.08
CA ASP A 50 -26.37 6.05 10.23
C ASP A 50 -27.13 6.53 8.98
N VAL A 51 -26.69 6.13 7.78
CA VAL A 51 -27.40 6.41 6.52
C VAL A 51 -28.75 5.69 6.47
N GLU A 52 -28.84 4.43 6.91
CA GLU A 52 -30.11 3.70 6.98
C GLU A 52 -31.12 4.39 7.91
N LEU A 53 -30.66 4.84 9.08
CA LEU A 53 -31.52 5.56 10.03
C LEU A 53 -31.96 6.92 9.47
N TRP A 54 -31.05 7.63 8.82
CA TRP A 54 -31.36 8.90 8.17
C TRP A 54 -32.38 8.72 7.03
N ILE A 55 -32.18 7.73 6.15
CA ILE A 55 -33.16 7.40 5.09
C ILE A 55 -34.55 7.15 5.69
N LYS A 56 -34.66 6.32 6.74
CA LYS A 56 -35.95 6.05 7.41
C LYS A 56 -36.61 7.29 7.98
N SER A 57 -35.82 8.28 8.45
CA SER A 57 -36.35 9.54 8.94
C SER A 57 -36.96 10.42 7.82
N LEU A 58 -36.55 10.17 6.57
CA LEU A 58 -37.02 10.89 5.38
C LEU A 58 -38.18 10.19 4.66
N GLU A 59 -38.46 8.91 4.91
CA GLU A 59 -39.54 8.15 4.24
C GLU A 59 -40.94 8.76 4.41
N ALA A 60 -41.15 9.61 5.43
CA ALA A 60 -42.39 10.35 5.63
C ALA A 60 -42.47 11.67 4.84
N GLN A 61 -41.40 12.07 4.14
CA GLN A 61 -41.29 13.34 3.44
C GLN A 61 -41.34 13.12 1.91
N ASP A 62 -42.17 13.89 1.21
CA ASP A 62 -42.31 13.83 -0.27
C ASP A 62 -41.11 14.53 -0.94
N LEU A 63 -39.90 13.97 -0.78
CA LEU A 63 -38.66 14.54 -1.29
C LEU A 63 -38.44 14.19 -2.78
N THR A 64 -37.92 15.16 -3.54
CA THR A 64 -37.40 14.93 -4.89
C THR A 64 -35.99 14.33 -4.83
N LEU A 65 -35.56 13.63 -5.88
CA LEU A 65 -34.21 13.07 -5.97
C LEU A 65 -33.11 14.12 -5.75
N ASP A 66 -33.25 15.31 -6.33
CA ASP A 66 -32.26 16.39 -6.19
C ASP A 66 -32.17 16.89 -4.74
N SER A 67 -33.32 17.08 -4.08
CA SER A 67 -33.34 17.47 -2.67
C SER A 67 -32.71 16.41 -1.77
N PHE A 68 -32.97 15.14 -2.04
CA PHE A 68 -32.35 14.02 -1.33
C PHE A 68 -30.83 13.99 -1.50
N LEU A 69 -30.32 14.15 -2.73
CA LEU A 69 -28.88 14.15 -3.01
C LEU A 69 -28.18 15.34 -2.35
N GLN A 70 -28.82 16.51 -2.36
CA GLN A 70 -28.29 17.70 -1.69
C GLN A 70 -28.22 17.50 -0.17
N GLU A 71 -29.27 16.97 0.45
CA GLU A 71 -29.31 16.70 1.88
C GLU A 71 -28.32 15.61 2.29
N TYR A 72 -28.19 14.55 1.49
CA TYR A 72 -27.16 13.52 1.70
C TYR A 72 -25.75 14.12 1.68
N GLN A 73 -25.44 14.94 0.69
CA GLN A 73 -24.13 15.56 0.56
C GLN A 73 -23.83 16.53 1.71
N GLN A 74 -24.84 17.25 2.21
CA GLN A 74 -24.70 18.12 3.38
C GLN A 74 -24.48 17.33 4.67
N THR A 75 -25.20 16.21 4.85
CA THR A 75 -25.19 15.42 6.08
C THR A 75 -23.97 14.50 6.18
N PHE A 76 -23.64 13.80 5.08
CA PHE A 76 -22.62 12.74 5.07
C PHE A 76 -21.43 13.04 4.17
N GLY A 77 -21.49 14.06 3.31
CA GLY A 77 -20.44 14.33 2.31
C GLY A 77 -19.08 14.72 2.88
N GLN A 78 -19.00 15.03 4.19
CA GLN A 78 -17.73 15.28 4.89
C GLN A 78 -17.22 14.06 5.66
N ARG A 79 -18.02 12.99 5.79
CA ARG A 79 -17.60 11.78 6.52
C ARG A 79 -16.66 10.96 5.66
N SER A 80 -15.56 10.52 6.27
CA SER A 80 -14.68 9.53 5.65
C SER A 80 -15.50 8.31 5.25
N ASN A 81 -15.24 7.78 4.07
CA ASN A 81 -15.85 6.58 3.50
C ASN A 81 -17.25 6.71 2.90
N HIS A 82 -17.86 7.90 2.81
CA HIS A 82 -19.19 8.07 2.20
C HIS A 82 -19.26 7.57 0.74
N SER A 83 -18.17 7.67 -0.02
CA SER A 83 -18.04 7.14 -1.39
C SER A 83 -18.18 5.62 -1.50
N TRP A 84 -18.11 4.91 -0.37
CA TRP A 84 -18.28 3.46 -0.28
C TRP A 84 -19.69 3.04 0.16
N ILE A 85 -20.59 3.98 0.39
CA ILE A 85 -22.01 3.73 0.57
C ILE A 85 -22.71 3.81 -0.79
N SER A 86 -23.52 2.80 -1.09
CA SER A 86 -24.43 2.77 -2.22
C SER A 86 -25.84 3.02 -1.72
N ILE A 87 -26.57 3.95 -2.33
CA ILE A 87 -28.00 4.16 -2.07
C ILE A 87 -28.74 3.87 -3.38
N TYR A 88 -29.78 3.05 -3.30
CA TYR A 88 -30.60 2.71 -4.45
C TYR A 88 -32.07 2.53 -4.05
N PRO A 89 -33.01 2.76 -4.98
CA PRO A 89 -34.42 2.51 -4.73
C PRO A 89 -34.69 1.01 -4.60
N ASP A 90 -35.45 0.60 -3.58
CA ASP A 90 -35.96 -0.76 -3.45
C ASP A 90 -37.07 -1.01 -4.49
N TYR A 91 -37.98 -0.03 -4.61
CA TYR A 91 -39.03 0.00 -5.62
C TYR A 91 -39.27 1.43 -6.11
N VAL A 92 -39.42 1.61 -7.43
CA VAL A 92 -39.82 2.88 -8.03
C VAL A 92 -41.32 2.82 -8.27
N LEU A 93 -42.09 3.68 -7.59
CA LEU A 93 -43.49 3.89 -7.95
C LEU A 93 -43.50 4.72 -9.24
N GLN A 94 -43.67 4.05 -10.37
CA GLN A 94 -43.86 4.71 -11.65
C GLN A 94 -45.27 5.33 -11.63
N ASN A 95 -45.36 6.65 -11.45
CA ASN A 95 -46.61 7.37 -11.69
C ASN A 95 -47.01 7.09 -13.15
N GLN A 96 -48.19 6.49 -13.36
CA GLN A 96 -48.71 6.11 -14.69
C GLN A 96 -49.05 7.30 -15.61
N THR A 97 -48.65 8.53 -15.25
CA THR A 97 -48.77 9.72 -16.07
C THR A 97 -47.36 10.19 -16.45
N ASN A 98 -47.06 10.17 -17.75
CA ASN A 98 -45.72 10.37 -18.34
C ASN A 98 -44.99 11.69 -18.00
N ASP A 99 -45.61 12.62 -17.26
CA ASP A 99 -45.08 13.97 -17.01
C ASP A 99 -44.90 14.31 -15.51
N GLY A 100 -45.06 13.34 -14.60
CA GLY A 100 -44.92 13.57 -13.15
C GLY A 100 -43.51 13.29 -12.60
N PRO A 101 -43.05 13.98 -11.54
CA PRO A 101 -41.78 13.65 -10.88
C PRO A 101 -41.80 12.22 -10.33
N ILE A 102 -40.66 11.52 -10.46
CA ILE A 102 -40.47 10.17 -9.93
C ILE A 102 -40.52 10.24 -8.41
N LYS A 103 -41.52 9.59 -7.80
CA LYS A 103 -41.63 9.44 -6.36
C LYS A 103 -40.84 8.21 -5.90
N ILE A 104 -39.95 8.41 -4.95
CA ILE A 104 -39.13 7.35 -4.36
C ILE A 104 -39.97 6.69 -3.26
N ALA A 105 -40.29 5.40 -3.41
CA ALA A 105 -41.15 4.72 -2.44
C ALA A 105 -40.36 4.25 -1.21
N THR A 106 -39.15 3.70 -1.43
CA THR A 106 -38.27 3.21 -0.38
C THR A 106 -36.84 3.19 -0.90
N LEU A 107 -35.88 3.63 -0.08
CA LEU A 107 -34.45 3.62 -0.40
C LEU A 107 -33.75 2.61 0.51
N ILE A 108 -32.77 1.91 -0.04
CA ILE A 108 -31.88 1.04 0.72
C ILE A 108 -30.46 1.55 0.56
N SER A 109 -29.72 1.59 1.66
CA SER A 109 -28.28 1.80 1.64
C SER A 109 -27.51 0.50 1.87
N ASN A 110 -26.36 0.37 1.21
CA ASN A 110 -25.44 -0.74 1.36
C ASN A 110 -23.99 -0.29 1.35
N ALA A 111 -23.20 -0.81 2.29
CA ALA A 111 -21.75 -0.66 2.30
C ALA A 111 -21.08 -1.57 1.27
N LYS A 112 -20.19 -1.00 0.45
CA LYS A 112 -19.42 -1.71 -0.59
C LYS A 112 -18.16 -2.37 -0.01
N TYR A 113 -18.28 -3.23 0.99
CA TYR A 113 -17.15 -3.83 1.71
C TYR A 113 -16.07 -4.42 0.78
N GLY A 114 -16.46 -5.25 -0.20
CA GLY A 114 -15.50 -5.88 -1.11
C GLY A 114 -14.73 -4.86 -1.97
N SER A 115 -15.39 -3.80 -2.44
CA SER A 115 -14.72 -2.74 -3.20
C SER A 115 -13.77 -1.93 -2.32
N TYR A 116 -14.16 -1.68 -1.07
CA TYR A 116 -13.29 -1.05 -0.08
C TYR A 116 -12.06 -1.91 0.20
N THR A 117 -12.22 -3.22 0.47
CA THR A 117 -11.10 -4.14 0.72
C THR A 117 -10.09 -4.09 -0.42
N ILE A 118 -10.58 -4.18 -1.67
CA ILE A 118 -9.71 -4.06 -2.85
C ILE A 118 -8.99 -2.71 -2.83
N ALA A 119 -9.68 -1.60 -2.54
CA ALA A 119 -9.07 -0.27 -2.48
C ALA A 119 -8.00 -0.16 -1.38
N PHE A 120 -8.28 -0.63 -0.17
CA PHE A 120 -7.35 -0.60 0.96
C PHE A 120 -6.04 -1.35 0.66
N PHE A 121 -6.14 -2.53 0.05
CA PHE A 121 -4.98 -3.32 -0.36
C PHE A 121 -4.39 -2.91 -1.72
N SER A 122 -5.00 -1.96 -2.43
CA SER A 122 -4.46 -1.40 -3.67
C SER A 122 -3.34 -0.38 -3.43
N TYR A 123 -3.17 0.14 -2.21
CA TYR A 123 -2.09 1.07 -1.93
C TYR A 123 -0.74 0.37 -1.92
N PHE A 124 0.22 0.89 -2.69
CA PHE A 124 1.61 0.40 -2.69
C PHE A 124 2.20 0.38 -1.28
N THR A 125 1.89 1.40 -0.48
CA THR A 125 2.26 1.50 0.94
C THR A 125 1.79 0.28 1.74
N THR A 126 0.53 -0.13 1.57
CA THR A 126 -0.02 -1.29 2.28
C THR A 126 0.72 -2.55 1.87
N ILE A 127 0.94 -2.74 0.55
CA ILE A 127 1.65 -3.90 0.01
C ILE A 127 3.11 -3.94 0.48
N SER A 128 3.81 -2.81 0.45
CA SER A 128 5.23 -2.73 0.84
C SER A 128 5.41 -2.92 2.35
N ASN A 129 4.56 -2.30 3.19
CA ASN A 129 4.56 -2.54 4.63
C ASN A 129 4.22 -3.99 4.98
N PHE A 130 3.17 -4.54 4.37
CA PHE A 130 2.80 -5.93 4.60
C PHE A 130 3.93 -6.89 4.21
N SER A 131 4.61 -6.60 3.10
CA SER A 131 5.79 -7.35 2.64
C SER A 131 6.93 -7.32 3.67
N ILE A 132 7.33 -6.16 4.19
CA ILE A 132 8.40 -6.12 5.21
C ILE A 132 7.97 -6.77 6.53
N GLY A 133 6.67 -6.70 6.89
CA GLY A 133 6.12 -7.41 8.04
C GLY A 133 6.27 -8.93 7.88
N LEU A 134 5.86 -9.47 6.73
CA LEU A 134 6.07 -10.88 6.39
C LEU A 134 7.55 -11.25 6.33
N TRP A 135 8.40 -10.36 5.82
CA TRP A 135 9.84 -10.59 5.76
C TRP A 135 10.41 -10.76 7.17
N PHE A 136 10.06 -9.87 8.10
CA PHE A 136 10.50 -9.95 9.48
C PHE A 136 10.00 -11.22 10.18
N LEU A 137 8.72 -11.55 10.04
CA LEU A 137 8.16 -12.77 10.62
C LEU A 137 8.84 -14.03 10.04
N TYR A 138 9.06 -14.05 8.72
CA TYR A 138 9.73 -15.19 8.10
C TYR A 138 11.20 -15.29 8.50
N ALA A 139 11.90 -14.17 8.66
CA ALA A 139 13.27 -14.13 9.17
C ALA A 139 13.36 -14.57 10.65
N ALA A 140 12.35 -14.27 11.47
CA ALA A 140 12.28 -14.73 12.86
C ALA A 140 12.10 -16.25 12.96
N ILE A 141 11.26 -16.84 12.09
CA ILE A 141 10.95 -18.27 12.08
C ILE A 141 12.06 -19.09 11.39
N ARG A 142 12.66 -18.54 10.32
CA ARG A 142 13.67 -19.20 9.48
C ARG A 142 14.96 -18.36 9.37
N PRO A 143 15.65 -18.05 10.48
CA PRO A 143 16.85 -17.22 10.47
C PRO A 143 17.97 -17.79 9.56
N GLN A 144 18.05 -19.12 9.43
CA GLN A 144 19.05 -19.78 8.61
C GLN A 144 18.93 -19.50 7.10
N ASN A 145 17.78 -19.00 6.63
CA ASN A 145 17.53 -18.65 5.24
C ASN A 145 17.88 -17.19 4.91
N GLU A 146 18.09 -16.37 5.93
CA GLU A 146 18.43 -14.95 5.78
C GLU A 146 19.72 -14.79 4.99
N GLY A 147 19.69 -13.94 3.96
CA GLY A 147 20.84 -13.70 3.09
C GLY A 147 21.13 -14.81 2.07
N LYS A 148 20.43 -15.95 2.12
CA LYS A 148 20.75 -17.13 1.28
C LYS A 148 19.87 -17.28 0.05
N LYS A 149 18.55 -17.35 0.24
CA LYS A 149 17.62 -17.73 -0.84
C LYS A 149 16.19 -17.26 -0.62
N GLY A 150 15.46 -17.18 -1.74
CA GLY A 150 14.04 -16.85 -1.75
C GLY A 150 13.77 -15.45 -1.23
N TYR A 151 12.67 -15.32 -0.50
CA TYR A 151 12.18 -14.02 0.00
C TYR A 151 13.14 -13.32 0.98
N LEU A 152 13.92 -14.09 1.74
CA LEU A 152 14.96 -13.58 2.66
C LEU A 152 16.33 -13.47 2.00
N GLY A 153 16.44 -13.76 0.70
CA GLY A 153 17.68 -13.67 -0.05
C GLY A 153 18.13 -12.22 -0.28
N TYR A 154 19.37 -12.06 -0.72
CA TYR A 154 19.99 -10.76 -0.99
C TYR A 154 19.16 -9.84 -1.89
N SER A 155 18.85 -10.32 -3.10
CA SER A 155 18.12 -9.54 -4.11
C SER A 155 16.72 -9.14 -3.62
N SER A 156 15.95 -10.08 -3.08
CA SER A 156 14.61 -9.80 -2.53
C SER A 156 14.66 -8.77 -1.41
N THR A 157 15.63 -8.89 -0.50
CA THR A 157 15.80 -7.95 0.62
C THR A 157 16.16 -6.54 0.13
N LEU A 158 17.06 -6.40 -0.86
CA LEU A 158 17.36 -5.10 -1.46
C LEU A 158 16.18 -4.48 -2.20
N ILE A 159 15.40 -5.29 -2.92
CA ILE A 159 14.17 -4.87 -3.60
C ILE A 159 13.17 -4.32 -2.57
N LEU A 160 12.88 -5.07 -1.50
CA LEU A 160 11.98 -4.64 -0.42
C LEU A 160 12.47 -3.37 0.28
N THR A 161 13.78 -3.27 0.54
CA THR A 161 14.39 -2.08 1.14
C THR A 161 14.20 -0.86 0.24
N THR A 162 14.33 -1.05 -1.08
CA THR A 162 14.10 0.00 -2.06
C THR A 162 12.62 0.43 -2.08
N TYR A 163 11.68 -0.52 -2.08
CA TYR A 163 10.25 -0.22 -2.08
C TYR A 163 9.76 0.48 -0.82
N ILE A 164 10.26 0.08 0.35
CA ILE A 164 9.89 0.76 1.58
C ILE A 164 10.51 2.17 1.64
N THR A 165 11.68 2.38 1.01
CA THR A 165 12.26 3.72 0.85
C THR A 165 11.41 4.61 -0.05
N ILE A 166 10.95 4.08 -1.19
CA ILE A 166 10.02 4.79 -2.08
C ILE A 166 8.75 5.17 -1.32
N THR A 167 8.18 4.23 -0.55
CA THR A 167 6.98 4.45 0.27
C THR A 167 7.20 5.61 1.24
N MET A 168 8.31 5.59 1.99
CA MET A 168 8.66 6.63 2.96
C MET A 168 8.86 7.99 2.29
N LEU A 169 9.63 8.06 1.22
CA LEU A 169 9.96 9.33 0.57
C LEU A 169 8.78 9.92 -0.21
N ILE A 170 7.95 9.10 -0.85
CA ILE A 170 6.73 9.58 -1.52
C ILE A 170 5.73 10.07 -0.49
N TRP A 171 5.59 9.38 0.65
CA TRP A 171 4.72 9.88 1.70
C TRP A 171 5.20 11.20 2.29
N LEU A 172 6.48 11.29 2.69
CA LEU A 172 7.06 12.50 3.29
C LEU A 172 7.13 13.67 2.31
N GLY A 173 7.55 13.42 1.07
CA GLY A 173 7.85 14.47 0.09
C GLY A 173 6.66 14.89 -0.77
N LEU A 174 5.62 14.04 -0.88
CA LEU A 174 4.52 14.27 -1.81
C LEU A 174 3.16 14.17 -1.13
N LEU A 175 2.84 13.05 -0.48
CA LEU A 175 1.48 12.81 0.05
C LEU A 175 1.18 13.65 1.30
N LEU A 176 2.08 13.68 2.29
CA LEU A 176 1.88 14.43 3.52
C LEU A 176 1.80 15.94 3.25
N PRO A 177 2.71 16.58 2.49
CA PRO A 177 2.59 18.00 2.17
C PRO A 177 1.29 18.33 1.44
N THR A 178 0.86 17.45 0.51
CA THR A 178 -0.41 17.60 -0.19
C THR A 178 -1.59 17.63 0.78
N ASN A 179 -1.67 16.64 1.68
CA ASN A 179 -2.74 16.55 2.67
C ASN A 179 -2.78 17.76 3.61
N LEU A 180 -1.61 18.24 4.05
CA LEU A 180 -1.54 19.42 4.92
C LEU A 180 -1.94 20.70 4.16
N SER A 181 -1.54 20.83 2.90
CA SER A 181 -1.87 21.97 2.05
C SER A 181 -3.35 22.05 1.67
N SER A 182 -4.07 20.91 1.66
CA SER A 182 -5.52 20.89 1.43
C SER A 182 -6.35 21.28 2.67
N GLY A 183 -5.70 21.64 3.78
CA GLY A 183 -6.38 21.99 5.02
C GLY A 183 -6.88 20.78 5.81
N THR A 184 -6.42 19.57 5.48
CA THR A 184 -6.82 18.36 6.19
C THR A 184 -6.23 18.38 7.60
N VAL A 185 -7.11 18.43 8.60
CA VAL A 185 -6.72 18.33 10.01
C VAL A 185 -6.57 16.86 10.38
N MET A 186 -5.34 16.42 10.63
CA MET A 186 -5.05 15.07 11.07
C MET A 186 -5.24 14.95 12.59
N SER A 187 -5.97 13.94 13.04
CA SER A 187 -6.07 13.64 14.46
C SER A 187 -4.71 13.17 15.01
N ALA A 188 -4.53 13.19 16.33
CA ALA A 188 -3.32 12.65 16.97
C ALA A 188 -3.10 11.18 16.60
N LYS A 189 -4.19 10.44 16.42
CA LYS A 189 -4.17 9.05 15.98
C LYS A 189 -3.66 8.92 14.55
N ASP A 190 -4.17 9.73 13.62
CA ASP A 190 -3.75 9.71 12.21
C ASP A 190 -2.27 10.09 12.06
N TRP A 191 -1.81 11.04 12.87
CA TRP A 191 -0.39 11.36 12.96
C TRP A 191 0.44 10.17 13.42
N PHE A 192 0.02 9.53 14.51
CA PHE A 192 0.73 8.37 15.04
C PHE A 192 0.76 7.21 14.04
N THR A 193 -0.39 6.80 13.50
CA THR A 193 -0.49 5.69 12.54
C THR A 193 0.27 6.02 11.25
N GLY A 194 0.13 7.25 10.75
CA GLY A 194 0.85 7.76 9.59
C GLY A 194 2.36 7.70 9.78
N LEU A 195 2.89 8.25 10.86
CA LEU A 195 4.34 8.23 11.16
C LEU A 195 4.87 6.82 11.39
N MET A 196 4.11 5.95 12.06
CA MET A 196 4.51 4.55 12.23
C MET A 196 4.63 3.84 10.89
N GLN A 197 3.59 3.90 10.05
CA GLN A 197 3.54 3.19 8.77
C GLN A 197 4.49 3.74 7.71
N HIS A 198 4.77 5.04 7.73
CA HIS A 198 5.48 5.69 6.62
C HIS A 198 6.88 6.18 6.99
N LEU A 199 7.25 6.21 8.26
CA LEU A 199 8.56 6.68 8.69
C LEU A 199 9.27 5.68 9.61
N ILE A 200 8.70 5.40 10.78
CA ILE A 200 9.40 4.64 11.82
C ILE A 200 9.64 3.18 11.40
N LEU A 201 8.61 2.49 10.89
CA LEU A 201 8.74 1.10 10.46
C LEU A 201 9.61 0.94 9.20
N PRO A 202 9.48 1.81 8.17
CA PRO A 202 10.44 1.89 7.08
C PRO A 202 11.89 2.08 7.53
N LEU A 203 12.16 3.05 8.43
CA LEU A 203 13.51 3.30 8.94
C LEU A 203 14.05 2.12 9.75
N ALA A 204 13.21 1.45 10.54
CA ALA A 204 13.59 0.24 11.27
C ALA A 204 14.02 -0.88 10.29
N PHE A 205 13.29 -1.09 9.20
CA PHE A 205 13.66 -2.08 8.18
C PHE A 205 14.94 -1.68 7.42
N ILE A 206 15.01 -0.43 6.95
CA ILE A 206 16.19 0.09 6.23
C ILE A 206 17.44 0.01 7.12
N GLY A 207 17.35 0.44 8.38
CA GLY A 207 18.43 0.37 9.36
C GLY A 207 18.85 -1.07 9.63
N TYR A 208 17.88 -1.98 9.80
CA TYR A 208 18.19 -3.41 9.94
C TYR A 208 18.99 -3.94 8.74
N VAL A 209 18.56 -3.62 7.52
CA VAL A 209 19.27 -4.06 6.31
C VAL A 209 20.66 -3.43 6.23
N CYS A 210 20.78 -2.13 6.43
CA CYS A 210 22.05 -1.42 6.30
C CYS A 210 23.07 -1.80 7.37
N PHE A 211 22.66 -2.16 8.58
CA PHE A 211 23.56 -2.37 9.72
C PHE A 211 23.61 -3.81 10.25
N THR A 212 22.59 -4.64 10.05
CA THR A 212 22.52 -5.97 10.66
C THR A 212 22.47 -7.11 9.65
N PHE A 213 21.74 -6.94 8.55
CA PHE A 213 21.58 -7.98 7.53
C PHE A 213 22.93 -8.41 6.94
N LYS A 214 23.11 -9.72 6.77
CA LYS A 214 24.31 -10.34 6.19
C LYS A 214 23.88 -11.29 5.09
N SER A 215 24.49 -11.15 3.92
CA SER A 215 24.31 -12.07 2.79
C SER A 215 25.57 -12.92 2.59
N GLU A 216 25.38 -14.19 2.25
CA GLU A 216 26.47 -15.08 1.87
C GLU A 216 26.91 -14.90 0.41
N LYS A 217 26.09 -14.20 -0.38
CA LYS A 217 26.36 -13.93 -1.80
C LYS A 217 26.08 -12.47 -2.09
N LEU A 218 27.14 -11.71 -2.34
CA LEU A 218 27.06 -10.32 -2.75
C LEU A 218 27.44 -10.18 -4.22
N LEU A 219 26.77 -9.25 -4.89
CA LEU A 219 27.08 -8.89 -6.27
C LEU A 219 27.83 -7.55 -6.26
N THR A 220 28.84 -7.43 -7.10
CA THR A 220 29.42 -6.11 -7.37
C THR A 220 28.34 -5.19 -7.92
N THR A 221 28.49 -3.86 -7.77
CA THR A 221 27.49 -2.91 -8.28
C THR A 221 27.22 -3.11 -9.77
N HIS A 222 28.25 -3.37 -10.57
CA HIS A 222 28.10 -3.68 -11.99
C HIS A 222 27.28 -4.95 -12.23
N GLN A 223 27.56 -6.04 -11.50
CA GLN A 223 26.80 -7.29 -11.60
C GLN A 223 25.35 -7.13 -11.16
N TYR A 224 25.12 -6.39 -10.07
CA TYR A 224 23.79 -6.08 -9.56
C TYR A 224 22.96 -5.33 -10.60
N MET A 225 23.53 -4.27 -11.18
CA MET A 225 22.89 -3.48 -12.25
C MET A 225 22.50 -4.34 -13.44
N LYS A 226 23.37 -5.26 -13.87
CA LYS A 226 23.12 -6.11 -15.03
C LYS A 226 22.09 -7.21 -14.75
N LYS A 227 22.09 -7.82 -13.56
CA LYS A 227 21.36 -9.07 -13.29
C LYS A 227 20.09 -8.90 -12.46
N GLU A 228 20.09 -7.97 -11.51
CA GLU A 228 19.09 -7.92 -10.45
C GLU A 228 18.30 -6.60 -10.45
N TRP A 229 18.92 -5.48 -10.84
CA TRP A 229 18.29 -4.16 -10.75
C TRP A 229 16.97 -4.03 -11.53
N TRP A 230 16.86 -4.64 -12.71
CA TRP A 230 15.63 -4.59 -13.52
C TRP A 230 14.41 -5.19 -12.79
N LYS A 231 14.63 -6.11 -11.82
CA LYS A 231 13.56 -6.71 -11.00
C LYS A 231 12.90 -5.68 -10.10
N VAL A 232 13.63 -4.65 -9.65
CA VAL A 232 13.07 -3.52 -8.90
C VAL A 232 12.00 -2.82 -9.73
N PHE A 233 12.25 -2.62 -11.02
CA PHE A 233 11.33 -1.94 -11.93
C PHE A 233 10.14 -2.80 -12.34
N PHE A 234 10.34 -4.10 -12.51
CA PHE A 234 9.29 -4.98 -13.01
C PHE A 234 8.03 -4.96 -12.13
N LEU A 235 8.17 -5.03 -10.81
CA LEU A 235 7.03 -4.96 -9.90
C LEU A 235 6.41 -3.56 -9.85
N LEU A 236 7.22 -2.49 -9.90
CA LEU A 236 6.71 -1.11 -9.93
C LEU A 236 5.90 -0.85 -11.20
N LEU A 237 6.38 -1.32 -12.34
CA LEU A 237 5.67 -1.24 -13.62
C LEU A 237 4.37 -2.04 -13.58
N GLY A 238 4.42 -3.28 -13.08
CA GLY A 238 3.23 -4.11 -12.91
C GLY A 238 2.19 -3.48 -11.99
N TYR A 239 2.62 -2.89 -10.88
CA TYR A 239 1.76 -2.15 -9.96
C TYR A 239 1.15 -0.89 -10.61
N GLY A 240 1.96 -0.12 -11.34
CA GLY A 240 1.49 1.05 -12.07
C GLY A 240 0.44 0.68 -13.12
N LEU A 241 0.69 -0.37 -13.90
CA LEU A 241 -0.28 -0.88 -14.87
C LEU A 241 -1.57 -1.34 -14.20
N TYR A 242 -1.47 -2.07 -13.08
CA TYR A 242 -2.62 -2.46 -12.28
C TYR A 242 -3.46 -1.23 -11.85
N CYS A 243 -2.82 -0.17 -11.34
CA CYS A 243 -3.51 1.05 -10.92
C CYS A 243 -4.23 1.73 -12.10
N LEU A 244 -3.59 1.77 -13.27
CA LEU A 244 -4.18 2.35 -14.48
C LEU A 244 -5.39 1.57 -14.96
N ILE A 245 -5.28 0.23 -15.05
CA ILE A 245 -6.39 -0.65 -15.46
C ILE A 245 -7.55 -0.52 -14.47
N ARG A 246 -7.27 -0.61 -13.16
CA ARG A 246 -8.28 -0.45 -12.11
C ARG A 246 -8.99 0.90 -12.24
N GLY A 247 -8.23 1.98 -12.38
CA GLY A 247 -8.81 3.32 -12.44
C GLY A 247 -9.60 3.56 -13.72
N GLU A 248 -9.17 3.01 -14.87
CA GLU A 248 -9.95 3.07 -16.11
C GLU A 248 -11.28 2.34 -15.99
N ILE A 249 -11.30 1.13 -15.40
CA ILE A 249 -12.55 0.39 -15.16
C ILE A 249 -13.50 1.20 -14.28
N ARG A 250 -12.99 1.79 -13.20
CA ARG A 250 -13.80 2.61 -12.28
C ARG A 250 -14.28 3.90 -12.93
N TYR A 251 -13.47 4.52 -13.77
CA TYR A 251 -13.82 5.73 -14.52
C TYR A 251 -14.95 5.44 -15.51
N ARG A 252 -14.84 4.37 -16.29
CA ARG A 252 -15.88 3.93 -17.25
C ARG A 252 -17.20 3.54 -16.60
N THR A 253 -17.17 3.16 -15.32
CA THR A 253 -18.35 2.77 -14.54
C THR A 253 -18.86 3.90 -13.64
N ASN A 254 -18.44 5.14 -13.89
CA ASN A 254 -18.87 6.35 -13.17
C ASN A 254 -18.76 6.21 -11.64
N GLN A 255 -17.71 5.54 -11.15
CA GLN A 255 -17.44 5.49 -9.72
C GLN A 255 -16.98 6.86 -9.19
N PRO A 256 -17.16 7.15 -7.89
CA PRO A 256 -16.69 8.40 -7.29
C PRO A 256 -15.20 8.68 -7.56
N SER A 257 -14.87 9.93 -7.86
CA SER A 257 -13.57 10.35 -8.39
C SER A 257 -12.39 10.08 -7.44
N ASP A 258 -12.64 10.15 -6.14
CA ASP A 258 -11.73 9.85 -5.02
C ASP A 258 -11.42 8.35 -4.89
N THR A 259 -12.24 7.47 -5.47
CA THR A 259 -12.06 6.01 -5.42
C THR A 259 -11.39 5.43 -6.65
N LEU A 260 -11.26 6.22 -7.73
CA LEU A 260 -10.77 5.75 -9.03
C LEU A 260 -9.35 5.19 -8.93
N TYR A 261 -8.45 5.95 -8.30
CA TYR A 261 -7.04 5.62 -8.20
C TYR A 261 -6.58 5.67 -6.75
N PRO A 262 -5.60 4.84 -6.35
CA PRO A 262 -5.06 4.86 -4.99
C PRO A 262 -4.28 6.15 -4.68
N TYR A 263 -3.65 6.78 -5.67
CA TYR A 263 -2.89 8.02 -5.47
C TYR A 263 -3.32 9.11 -6.44
N PHE A 264 -3.20 10.37 -6.00
CA PHE A 264 -3.61 11.51 -6.82
C PHE A 264 -2.82 11.59 -8.15
N PHE A 265 -1.55 11.20 -8.15
CA PHE A 265 -0.71 11.23 -9.36
C PHE A 265 -1.05 10.14 -10.37
N PHE A 266 -2.01 9.26 -10.06
CA PHE A 266 -2.62 8.34 -11.03
C PHE A 266 -3.92 8.87 -11.62
N ARG A 267 -4.46 10.01 -11.17
CA ARG A 267 -5.73 10.60 -11.64
C ARG A 267 -5.60 11.23 -13.02
N ILE A 268 -5.21 10.44 -14.02
CA ILE A 268 -4.86 10.89 -15.38
C ILE A 268 -6.03 11.57 -16.12
N HIS A 269 -7.28 11.27 -15.73
CA HIS A 269 -8.49 11.83 -16.33
C HIS A 269 -8.85 13.23 -15.79
N GLU A 270 -8.19 13.69 -14.73
CA GLU A 270 -8.51 14.97 -14.12
C GLU A 270 -7.77 16.11 -14.81
N ALA A 271 -8.55 17.10 -15.28
CA ALA A 271 -8.02 18.28 -15.95
C ALA A 271 -7.08 19.09 -15.04
N LYS A 272 -7.31 19.06 -13.72
CA LYS A 272 -6.51 19.79 -12.74
C LYS A 272 -6.44 19.05 -11.41
N VAL A 273 -5.24 18.60 -11.07
CA VAL A 273 -4.86 18.07 -9.77
C VAL A 273 -3.78 19.00 -9.21
N MET A 274 -4.06 19.70 -8.11
CA MET A 274 -3.11 20.64 -7.50
C MET A 274 -2.48 21.65 -8.48
N GLY A 275 -3.26 22.17 -9.43
CA GLY A 275 -2.75 23.16 -10.39
C GLY A 275 -2.30 22.61 -11.74
N LEU A 276 -2.03 21.31 -11.87
CA LEU A 276 -1.51 20.69 -13.10
C LEU A 276 -2.45 19.59 -13.63
N PRO A 277 -2.43 19.30 -14.94
CA PRO A 277 -3.16 18.14 -15.48
C PRO A 277 -2.72 16.84 -14.82
N GLY A 278 -3.65 15.91 -14.60
CA GLY A 278 -3.37 14.63 -13.93
C GLY A 278 -2.28 13.81 -14.64
N PHE A 279 -2.26 13.82 -15.97
CA PHE A 279 -1.20 13.18 -16.76
C PHE A 279 0.20 13.78 -16.50
N ALA A 280 0.29 15.09 -16.24
CA ALA A 280 1.58 15.71 -15.91
C ALA A 280 2.11 15.21 -14.56
N TRP A 281 1.23 15.11 -13.55
CA TRP A 281 1.59 14.50 -12.26
C TRP A 281 2.02 13.04 -12.38
N PHE A 282 1.34 12.28 -13.23
CA PHE A 282 1.72 10.90 -13.51
C PHE A 282 3.15 10.79 -14.05
N MET A 283 3.52 11.63 -15.03
CA MET A 283 4.88 11.65 -15.57
C MET A 283 5.92 12.09 -14.53
N ILE A 284 5.62 13.11 -13.73
CA ILE A 284 6.50 13.55 -12.62
C ILE A 284 6.72 12.40 -11.63
N ALA A 285 5.64 11.71 -11.22
CA ALA A 285 5.72 10.62 -10.27
C ALA A 285 6.54 9.44 -10.82
N ILE A 286 6.40 9.08 -12.10
CA ILE A 286 7.21 8.03 -12.73
C ILE A 286 8.69 8.37 -12.66
N LEU A 287 9.08 9.58 -13.08
CA LEU A 287 10.47 10.01 -13.09
C LEU A 287 11.06 10.04 -11.67
N LEU A 288 10.29 10.57 -10.72
CA LEU A 288 10.70 10.63 -9.32
C LEU A 288 10.87 9.24 -8.71
N ILE A 289 9.90 8.34 -8.90
CA ILE A 289 9.96 6.96 -8.39
C ILE A 289 11.12 6.20 -9.04
N ALA A 290 11.34 6.36 -10.34
CA ALA A 290 12.46 5.75 -11.05
C ALA A 290 13.81 6.24 -10.52
N ALA A 291 13.95 7.54 -10.27
CA ALA A 291 15.16 8.12 -9.69
C ALA A 291 15.44 7.60 -8.27
N ILE A 292 14.41 7.54 -7.41
CA ILE A 292 14.53 6.97 -6.06
C ILE A 292 14.90 5.49 -6.13
N ALA A 293 14.21 4.72 -6.97
CA ALA A 293 14.45 3.30 -7.14
C ALA A 293 15.89 3.02 -7.61
N PHE A 294 16.36 3.77 -8.61
CA PHE A 294 17.72 3.66 -9.12
C PHE A 294 18.76 4.05 -8.05
N GLY A 295 18.64 5.25 -7.48
CA GLY A 295 19.61 5.78 -6.53
C GLY A 295 19.75 4.89 -5.29
N PHE A 296 18.63 4.60 -4.61
CA PHE A 296 18.69 3.85 -3.36
C PHE A 296 19.00 2.37 -3.54
N SER A 297 18.54 1.72 -4.61
CA SER A 297 18.90 0.31 -4.83
C SER A 297 20.41 0.13 -5.04
N ILE A 298 21.06 1.05 -5.75
CA ILE A 298 22.51 1.08 -5.91
C ILE A 298 23.20 1.40 -4.58
N SER A 299 22.73 2.42 -3.86
CA SER A 299 23.29 2.78 -2.55
C SER A 299 23.24 1.62 -1.57
N TYR A 300 22.13 0.90 -1.49
CA TYR A 300 22.01 -0.26 -0.60
C TYR A 300 22.94 -1.40 -1.02
N ASN A 301 23.03 -1.70 -2.33
CA ASN A 301 24.02 -2.69 -2.81
C ASN A 301 25.45 -2.27 -2.42
N PHE A 302 25.81 -1.00 -2.63
CA PHE A 302 27.12 -0.46 -2.29
C PHE A 302 27.44 -0.55 -0.79
N ILE A 303 26.46 -0.24 0.08
CA ILE A 303 26.62 -0.39 1.53
C ILE A 303 26.93 -1.85 1.87
N GLN A 304 26.21 -2.81 1.30
CA GLN A 304 26.43 -4.23 1.57
C GLN A 304 27.80 -4.72 1.10
N THR A 305 28.20 -4.36 -0.12
CA THR A 305 29.50 -4.77 -0.69
C THR A 305 30.68 -4.16 0.05
N LYS A 306 30.56 -2.90 0.50
CA LYS A 306 31.60 -2.25 1.30
C LYS A 306 31.72 -2.84 2.70
N ARG A 307 30.61 -3.25 3.31
CA ARG A 307 30.61 -3.82 4.68
C ARG A 307 31.14 -5.25 4.72
N PHE A 308 30.92 -6.05 3.68
CA PHE A 308 31.34 -7.44 3.66
C PHE A 308 32.01 -7.87 2.35
N PRO A 309 33.17 -7.28 1.99
CA PRO A 309 33.85 -7.54 0.72
C PRO A 309 34.20 -9.03 0.52
N GLN A 310 34.39 -9.79 1.59
CA GLN A 310 34.71 -11.23 1.54
C GLN A 310 33.60 -12.10 0.93
N TYR A 311 32.36 -11.62 0.84
CA TYR A 311 31.24 -12.35 0.23
C TYR A 311 30.96 -11.94 -1.22
N LEU A 312 31.84 -11.15 -1.83
CA LEU A 312 31.73 -10.78 -3.24
C LEU A 312 31.90 -11.99 -4.14
N VAL A 313 30.93 -12.21 -5.03
CA VAL A 313 31.04 -13.20 -6.09
C VAL A 313 31.99 -12.67 -7.16
N LEU A 314 33.26 -13.05 -7.07
CA LEU A 314 34.23 -12.79 -8.14
C LEU A 314 33.84 -13.65 -9.35
N GLU A 315 33.42 -12.98 -10.43
CA GLU A 315 33.11 -13.64 -11.71
C GLU A 315 34.35 -14.28 -12.35
N GLU A 316 35.54 -13.87 -11.92
CA GLU A 316 36.84 -14.29 -12.48
C GLU A 316 37.05 -15.81 -12.39
N ASN A 317 36.58 -16.47 -11.32
CA ASN A 317 36.80 -17.92 -11.16
C ASN A 317 35.97 -18.80 -12.12
N LYS A 318 34.89 -18.29 -12.74
CA LYS A 318 34.08 -19.10 -13.67
C LYS A 318 34.60 -19.09 -15.10
N ASN A 319 35.23 -17.99 -15.53
CA ASN A 319 35.81 -17.91 -16.87
C ASN A 319 37.18 -18.58 -16.93
N GLU A 320 37.96 -18.56 -15.83
CA GLU A 320 39.21 -19.35 -15.78
C GLU A 320 38.96 -20.86 -15.84
N ILE A 321 37.92 -21.37 -15.18
CA ILE A 321 37.60 -22.81 -15.23
C ILE A 321 37.02 -23.19 -16.60
N LYS A 322 36.25 -22.31 -17.24
CA LYS A 322 35.74 -22.54 -18.61
C LYS A 322 36.78 -22.41 -19.72
N ASN A 323 37.92 -21.77 -19.46
CA ASN A 323 39.03 -21.69 -20.41
C ASN A 323 40.12 -22.74 -20.12
N LYS A 324 40.01 -23.48 -19.01
CA LYS A 324 40.90 -24.60 -18.64
C LYS A 324 40.25 -25.98 -18.87
N VAL A 325 39.00 -26.03 -19.32
CA VAL A 325 38.25 -27.21 -19.79
C VAL A 325 37.84 -26.94 -21.21
#